data_AF-A0A2S2QY32-F1
#
_entry.id   AF-A0A2S2QY32-F1
#
_cell.length_a   1.000
_cell.length_b   1.000
_cell.length_c   1.000
_cell.angle_alpha   90.00
_cell.angle_beta   90.00
_cell.angle_gamma   90.00
#
_symmetry.space_group_name_H-M   'P 1'
#
loop_
_entity.id
_entity.type
_entity.pdbx_description
1 polymer ?
#
loop_
_entity_poly.entity_id
_entity_poly.type
_entity_poly.pdbx_seq_one_letter_code
_entity_poly.pdbx_strand_id
1 'polypeptide(L)'
;MNPSKKRKRTKLECLTFGSTFDHDYKRKREINVHGGNRINVKHFGAPDNPFVVASAVFKKSVQSEVQPPPNIEEVKGNFSNLSLKLETIPIQLISSHVSNTISELHFLNYEFLQKLILYYLKKILNIDG
;
A
#
# COMPACT_ATOMS: atom_id res chain seq x y z
N MET A 1 -2.52 -10.50 41.99
CA MET A 1 -2.91 -9.50 40.96
C MET A 1 -1.86 -9.53 39.86
N ASN A 2 -2.22 -9.93 38.63
CA ASN A 2 -1.31 -9.86 37.50
C ASN A 2 -1.19 -8.39 37.04
N PRO A 3 0.03 -7.85 36.84
CA PRO A 3 0.18 -6.49 36.33
C PRO A 3 -0.41 -6.42 34.92
N SER A 4 -1.36 -5.50 34.73
CA SER A 4 -1.97 -5.28 33.42
C SER A 4 -0.88 -4.85 32.41
N LYS A 5 -0.78 -5.58 31.29
CA LYS A 5 0.19 -5.29 30.25
C LYS A 5 -0.12 -3.92 29.65
N LYS A 6 0.75 -2.93 29.89
CA LYS A 6 0.62 -1.59 29.30
C LYS A 6 0.54 -1.71 27.78
N ARG A 7 -0.50 -1.13 27.16
CA ARG A 7 -0.67 -1.11 25.70
C ARG A 7 0.50 -0.37 25.06
N LYS A 8 1.22 -1.03 24.14
CA LYS A 8 2.23 -0.35 23.32
C LYS A 8 1.50 0.63 22.40
N ARG A 9 1.80 1.93 22.52
CA ARG A 9 1.28 2.96 21.62
C ARG A 9 2.18 3.04 20.39
N THR A 10 1.55 3.09 19.23
CA THR A 10 2.26 3.23 17.96
C THR A 10 2.51 4.70 17.68
N LYS A 11 3.78 5.09 17.57
CA LYS A 11 4.17 6.44 17.15
C LYS A 11 4.20 6.55 15.63
N LEU A 12 3.70 7.67 15.12
CA LEU A 12 3.69 8.05 13.72
C LEU A 12 4.51 9.31 13.50
N GLU A 13 4.96 9.47 12.27
CA GLU A 13 5.64 10.65 11.75
C GLU A 13 4.82 11.22 10.59
N CYS A 14 4.58 12.53 10.60
CA CYS A 14 3.89 13.22 9.52
C CYS A 14 4.86 13.51 8.38
N LEU A 15 4.56 13.05 7.17
CA LEU A 15 5.45 13.25 6.01
C LEU A 15 5.49 14.69 5.50
N THR A 16 4.53 15.53 5.89
CA THR A 16 4.49 16.95 5.49
C THR A 16 5.44 17.82 6.32
N PHE A 17 5.55 17.54 7.62
CA PHE A 17 6.27 18.39 8.58
C PHE A 17 7.38 17.68 9.36
N GLY A 18 7.53 16.36 9.18
CA GLY A 18 8.52 15.53 9.87
C GLY A 18 8.27 15.33 11.38
N SER A 19 7.23 15.95 11.96
CA SER A 19 7.01 15.85 13.40
C SER A 19 6.26 14.58 13.81
N THR A 20 6.52 14.10 15.02
CA THR A 20 6.05 12.80 15.53
C THR A 20 4.90 12.93 16.52
N PHE A 21 4.03 11.92 16.59
CA PHE A 21 2.83 11.90 17.43
C PHE A 21 2.30 10.48 17.62
N ASP A 22 1.53 10.22 18.68
CA ASP A 22 0.87 8.91 18.84
C ASP A 22 -0.26 8.75 17.83
N HIS A 23 -0.44 7.54 17.29
CA HIS A 23 -1.50 7.19 16.33
C HIS A 23 -2.91 7.61 16.82
N ASP A 24 -3.16 7.49 18.13
CA ASP A 24 -4.44 7.86 18.75
C ASP A 24 -4.79 9.35 18.55
N TYR A 25 -3.79 10.22 18.33
CA TYR A 25 -3.96 11.64 18.09
C TYR A 25 -3.94 12.04 16.61
N LYS A 26 -3.99 11.08 15.67
CA LYS A 26 -3.96 11.37 14.23
C LYS A 26 -5.05 12.33 13.80
N ARG A 27 -6.29 12.05 14.18
CA ARG A 27 -7.44 12.88 13.82
C ARG A 27 -7.32 14.31 14.39
N LYS A 28 -6.85 14.43 15.64
CA LYS A 28 -6.62 15.74 16.29
C LYS A 28 -5.58 16.54 15.52
N ARG A 29 -4.52 15.89 15.04
CA ARG A 29 -3.47 16.53 14.26
C ARG A 29 -3.97 16.99 12.88
N GLU A 30 -4.72 16.15 12.17
CA GLU A 30 -5.32 16.49 10.87
C GLU A 30 -6.16 17.77 10.98
N ILE A 31 -6.97 17.88 12.04
CA ILE A 31 -7.80 19.07 12.29
C ILE A 31 -6.93 20.28 12.65
N ASN A 32 -6.09 20.17 13.68
CA ASN A 32 -5.43 21.34 14.27
C ASN A 32 -4.26 21.88 13.43
N VAL A 33 -3.57 21.01 12.69
CA VAL A 33 -2.34 21.38 11.97
C VAL A 33 -2.58 21.45 10.47
N HIS A 34 -3.48 20.61 9.94
CA HIS A 34 -3.71 20.50 8.49
C HIS A 34 -5.11 21.00 8.07
N GLY A 35 -5.83 21.69 8.96
CA GLY A 35 -7.14 22.27 8.66
C GLY A 35 -8.21 21.24 8.32
N GLY A 36 -8.07 20.02 8.81
CA GLY A 36 -8.98 18.89 8.53
C GLY A 36 -8.57 18.01 7.35
N ASN A 37 -7.50 18.36 6.64
CA ASN A 37 -7.00 17.53 5.54
C ASN A 37 -6.34 16.25 6.06
N ARG A 38 -6.57 15.14 5.34
CA ARG A 38 -5.92 13.87 5.62
C ARG A 38 -4.43 13.97 5.38
N ILE A 39 -3.66 13.27 6.21
CA ILE A 39 -2.19 13.30 6.13
C ILE A 39 -1.58 11.95 5.84
N ASN A 40 -0.52 11.99 5.04
CA ASN A 40 0.36 10.86 4.83
C ASN A 40 1.29 10.72 6.04
N VAL A 41 1.37 9.51 6.58
CA VAL A 41 2.08 9.20 7.81
C VAL A 41 2.87 7.91 7.63
N LYS A 42 4.04 7.86 8.24
CA LYS A 42 4.83 6.63 8.39
C LYS A 42 4.97 6.27 9.86
N HIS A 43 5.27 5.01 10.15
CA HIS A 43 5.68 4.63 11.50
C HIS A 43 7.01 5.31 11.82
N PHE A 44 7.12 5.86 13.04
CA PHE A 44 8.35 6.51 13.45
C PHE A 44 9.52 5.51 13.43
N GLY A 45 10.59 5.85 12.71
CA GLY A 45 11.77 5.01 12.53
C GLY A 45 11.63 3.91 11.46
N ALA A 46 10.49 3.83 10.76
CA ALA A 46 10.39 2.94 9.61
C ALA A 46 11.23 3.49 8.43
N PRO A 47 11.97 2.62 7.72
CA PRO A 47 12.68 3.01 6.51
C PRO A 47 11.68 3.41 5.43
N ASP A 48 12.05 4.36 4.58
CA ASP A 48 11.18 4.83 3.50
C ASP A 48 10.92 3.73 2.45
N ASN A 49 11.88 2.82 2.27
CA ASN A 49 11.72 1.65 1.43
C ASN A 49 11.84 0.36 2.30
N PRO A 50 10.81 -0.51 2.28
CA PRO A 50 10.77 -1.70 3.13
C PRO A 50 11.88 -2.72 2.82
N PHE A 51 12.48 -2.68 1.63
CA PHE A 51 13.55 -3.59 1.21
C PHE A 51 14.95 -3.10 1.57
N VAL A 52 15.10 -1.87 2.09
CA VAL A 52 16.42 -1.31 2.44
C VAL A 52 17.09 -2.17 3.51
N VAL A 53 16.33 -2.61 4.51
CA VAL A 53 16.85 -3.48 5.57
C VAL A 53 17.29 -4.83 5.01
N ALA A 54 16.51 -5.43 4.11
CA ALA A 54 16.87 -6.69 3.46
C ALA A 54 18.16 -6.56 2.64
N SER A 55 18.31 -5.47 1.89
CA SER A 55 19.52 -5.20 1.12
C SER A 55 20.76 -4.97 2.01
N ALA A 56 20.58 -4.32 3.17
CA ALA A 56 21.66 -4.09 4.11
C ALA A 56 22.11 -5.38 4.80
N VAL A 57 21.17 -6.28 5.13
CA VAL A 57 21.47 -7.60 5.67
C VAL A 57 22.19 -8.46 4.63
N PHE A 58 21.72 -8.48 3.38
CA PHE A 58 22.36 -9.20 2.28
C PHE A 58 23.79 -8.71 2.01
N LYS A 59 24.02 -7.39 1.98
CA LYS A 59 25.36 -6.82 1.80
C LYS A 59 26.31 -7.21 2.93
N LYS A 60 25.82 -7.27 4.16
CA LYS A 60 26.62 -7.69 5.33
C LYS A 60 26.99 -9.17 5.27
N SER A 61 26.10 -10.06 4.82
CA SER A 61 26.42 -11.49 4.69
C SER A 61 27.43 -11.77 3.58
N VAL A 62 27.43 -10.97 2.51
CA VAL A 62 28.40 -11.10 1.40
C VAL A 62 29.80 -10.60 1.81
N GLN A 63 29.90 -9.58 2.66
CA GLN A 63 31.21 -9.05 3.12
C GLN A 63 31.89 -9.92 4.19
N SER A 64 31.19 -10.82 4.87
CA SER A 64 31.79 -11.77 5.81
C SER A 64 32.46 -12.98 5.13
N GLU A 65 32.24 -13.18 3.83
CA GLU A 65 32.87 -14.24 3.02
C GLU A 65 33.86 -13.63 2.00
N VAL A 66 34.85 -12.88 2.46
CA VAL A 66 35.99 -12.52 1.60
C VAL A 66 37.10 -13.55 1.81
N GLN A 67 36.99 -14.69 1.15
CA GLN A 67 38.16 -15.39 0.65
C GLN A 67 38.54 -14.78 -0.72
N PRO A 68 39.83 -14.66 -1.06
CA PRO A 68 40.24 -14.06 -2.34
C PRO A 68 39.67 -14.88 -3.51
N PRO A 69 39.32 -14.21 -4.63
CA PRO A 69 38.58 -14.86 -5.71
C PRO A 69 39.43 -15.96 -6.37
N PRO A 70 38.89 -17.18 -6.59
CA PRO A 70 39.50 -18.10 -7.52
C PRO A 70 39.34 -17.55 -8.95
N ASN A 71 40.37 -17.84 -9.75
CA ASN A 71 40.58 -17.41 -11.12
C ASN A 71 39.31 -17.54 -12.00
N ILE A 72 39.06 -16.52 -12.83
CA ILE A 72 37.91 -16.45 -13.72
C ILE A 72 38.16 -17.42 -14.87
N GLU A 73 37.72 -18.67 -14.73
CA GLU A 73 37.41 -19.58 -15.83
C GLU A 73 36.51 -20.69 -15.26
N GLU A 74 35.32 -20.84 -15.87
CA GLU A 74 34.30 -21.87 -15.63
C GLU A 74 33.45 -21.83 -14.33
N VAL A 75 32.31 -21.14 -14.37
CA VAL A 75 31.00 -21.76 -14.02
C VAL A 75 29.90 -21.16 -14.91
N LYS A 76 29.84 -21.60 -16.17
CA LYS A 76 28.58 -21.61 -16.93
C LYS A 76 27.85 -22.88 -16.52
N GLY A 77 26.92 -22.81 -15.55
CA GLY A 77 26.09 -23.97 -15.24
C GLY A 77 25.24 -23.85 -13.99
N ASN A 78 23.92 -23.93 -14.22
CA ASN A 78 22.88 -24.43 -13.30
C ASN A 78 22.16 -23.40 -12.40
N PHE A 79 21.40 -22.50 -13.03
CA PHE A 79 20.18 -21.90 -12.44
C PHE A 79 18.91 -22.68 -12.80
N SER A 80 18.96 -24.02 -12.86
CA SER A 80 17.81 -24.85 -13.28
C SER A 80 16.95 -25.41 -12.14
N ASN A 81 17.28 -25.16 -10.86
CA ASN A 81 16.58 -25.80 -9.73
C ASN A 81 15.76 -24.87 -8.82
N LEU A 82 15.33 -23.70 -9.31
CA LEU A 82 14.22 -22.95 -8.71
C LEU A 82 12.94 -23.22 -9.51
N SER A 83 12.44 -24.45 -9.38
CA SER A 83 11.05 -24.74 -9.73
C SER A 83 10.14 -24.12 -8.66
N LEU A 84 9.99 -22.79 -8.71
CA LEU A 84 8.80 -22.17 -8.19
C LEU A 84 7.65 -22.73 -9.02
N LYS A 85 6.77 -23.52 -8.40
CA LYS A 85 5.41 -23.73 -8.92
C LYS A 85 4.75 -22.35 -8.96
N LEU A 86 5.01 -21.61 -10.03
CA LEU A 86 4.15 -20.55 -10.49
C LEU A 86 2.90 -21.27 -10.95
N GLU A 87 1.88 -21.35 -10.09
CA GLU A 87 0.53 -21.59 -10.57
C GLU A 87 0.19 -20.38 -11.44
N THR A 88 0.48 -20.51 -12.73
CA THR A 88 0.09 -19.55 -13.75
C THR A 88 -1.43 -19.53 -13.77
N ILE A 89 -2.01 -18.56 -13.08
CA ILE A 89 -3.42 -18.21 -13.24
C ILE A 89 -3.60 -17.92 -14.73
N PRO A 90 -4.49 -18.64 -15.44
CA PRO A 90 -4.66 -18.42 -16.86
C PRO A 90 -5.08 -16.97 -17.10
N ILE A 91 -4.37 -16.27 -17.99
CA ILE A 91 -4.60 -14.85 -18.34
C ILE A 91 -6.07 -14.58 -18.71
N GLN A 92 -6.75 -15.60 -19.24
CA GLN A 92 -8.19 -15.61 -19.55
C GLN A 92 -9.07 -15.30 -18.32
N LEU A 93 -8.71 -15.79 -17.13
CA LEU A 93 -9.46 -15.59 -15.88
C LEU A 93 -9.23 -14.18 -15.29
N ILE A 94 -8.03 -13.62 -15.46
CA ILE A 94 -7.72 -12.25 -15.03
C ILE A 94 -8.44 -11.24 -15.94
N SER A 95 -8.43 -11.50 -17.25
CA SER A 95 -9.09 -10.64 -18.24
C SER A 95 -10.59 -10.51 -18.00
N SER A 96 -11.29 -11.64 -17.71
CA SER A 96 -12.72 -11.60 -17.44
C SER A 96 -13.06 -10.88 -16.13
N HIS A 97 -12.26 -11.07 -15.07
CA HIS A 97 -12.47 -10.39 -13.80
C HIS A 97 -12.24 -8.87 -13.90
N VAL A 98 -11.22 -8.45 -14.63
CA VAL A 98 -10.94 -7.02 -14.89
C VAL A 98 -12.03 -6.41 -15.78
N SER A 99 -12.50 -7.11 -16.82
CA SER A 99 -13.60 -6.63 -17.67
C SER A 99 -14.91 -6.48 -16.91
N ASN A 100 -15.24 -7.44 -16.03
CA ASN A 100 -16.47 -7.40 -15.23
C ASN A 100 -16.44 -6.25 -14.23
N THR A 101 -15.33 -6.05 -13.52
CA THR A 101 -15.19 -4.94 -12.56
C THR A 101 -15.25 -3.57 -13.23
N ILE A 102 -14.62 -3.41 -14.41
CA ILE A 102 -14.72 -2.17 -15.20
C ILE A 102 -16.17 -1.91 -15.64
N SER A 103 -16.89 -2.96 -16.05
CA SER A 103 -18.28 -2.84 -16.51
C SER A 103 -19.24 -2.48 -15.35
N GLU A 104 -19.05 -3.08 -14.18
CA GLU A 104 -19.81 -2.73 -12.96
C GLU A 104 -19.54 -1.29 -12.50
N LEU A 105 -18.29 -0.84 -12.53
CA LEU A 105 -17.92 0.54 -12.24
C LEU A 105 -18.56 1.53 -13.23
N HIS A 106 -18.57 1.20 -14.52
CA HIS A 106 -19.21 2.03 -15.54
C HIS A 106 -20.73 2.09 -15.37
N PHE A 107 -21.36 0.97 -15.01
CA PHE A 107 -22.79 0.87 -14.75
C PHE A 107 -23.22 1.69 -13.53
N LEU A 108 -22.51 1.57 -12.41
CA LEU A 108 -22.78 2.31 -11.18
C LEU A 108 -22.63 3.83 -11.38
N ASN A 109 -21.62 4.25 -12.14
CA ASN A 109 -21.41 5.66 -12.43
C ASN A 109 -22.55 6.23 -13.29
N TYR A 110 -23.03 5.45 -14.26
CA TYR A 110 -24.14 5.85 -15.13
C TYR A 110 -25.47 5.94 -14.38
N GLU A 111 -25.79 4.97 -13.51
CA GLU A 111 -27.01 5.00 -12.70
C GLU A 111 -27.04 6.21 -11.74
N PHE A 112 -25.88 6.53 -11.14
CA PHE A 112 -25.75 7.70 -10.28
C PHE A 112 -25.96 9.01 -11.05
N LEU A 113 -25.33 9.14 -12.23
CA LEU A 113 -25.52 10.29 -13.11
C LEU A 113 -26.97 10.44 -13.56
N GLN A 114 -27.65 9.35 -13.91
CA GLN A 114 -29.07 9.37 -14.27
C GLN A 114 -29.96 9.84 -13.12
N LYS A 115 -29.75 9.34 -11.89
CA LYS A 115 -30.49 9.78 -10.71
C LYS A 115 -30.23 11.25 -10.37
N LEU A 116 -28.99 11.70 -10.53
CA LEU A 116 -28.62 13.09 -10.30
C LEU A 116 -29.29 14.02 -11.32
N ILE A 117 -29.25 13.65 -12.60
CA ILE A 117 -29.93 14.40 -13.68
C ILE A 117 -31.44 14.44 -13.43
N LEU A 118 -32.06 13.31 -13.10
CA LEU A 118 -33.50 13.25 -12.78
C LEU A 118 -33.87 14.10 -11.57
N TYR A 119 -33.04 14.11 -10.53
CA TYR A 119 -33.24 14.97 -9.35
C TYR A 119 -33.24 16.45 -9.73
N TYR A 120 -32.26 16.89 -10.52
CA TYR A 120 -32.19 18.28 -10.97
C TYR A 120 -33.32 18.65 -11.93
N LEU A 121 -33.71 17.74 -12.84
CA LEU A 121 -34.85 17.96 -13.72
C LEU A 121 -36.17 18.08 -12.94
N LYS A 122 -36.42 17.21 -11.95
CA LYS A 122 -37.59 17.33 -11.06
C LYS A 122 -37.61 18.66 -10.32
N LYS A 123 -36.45 19.08 -9.80
CA LYS A 123 -36.28 20.35 -9.08
C LYS A 123 -36.48 21.58 -9.97
N ILE A 124 -36.06 21.53 -11.23
CA ILE A 124 -36.23 22.62 -12.20
C ILE A 124 -37.68 22.69 -12.69
N LEU A 125 -38.34 21.55 -12.88
CA LEU A 125 -39.69 21.48 -13.43
C LEU A 125 -40.81 21.60 -12.37
N ASN A 126 -40.48 21.74 -11.07
CA ASN A 126 -41.44 21.75 -9.96
C ASN A 126 -42.47 20.61 -10.02
N ILE A 127 -42.02 19.43 -10.47
CA ILE A 127 -42.87 18.23 -10.50
C ILE A 127 -42.70 17.55 -9.13
N ASP A 128 -43.42 18.07 -8.15
CA ASP A 128 -43.66 17.37 -6.89
C ASP A 128 -44.72 16.28 -7.16
N GLY A 129 -44.35 15.02 -6.93
CA GLY A 129 -45.26 13.89 -6.97
C GLY A 129 -45.90 13.65 -5.61
#